data_AF-A0A7S1SHK2-F1
#
_entry.id   AF-A0A7S1SHK2-F1
#
_cell.length_a   1.000
_cell.length_b   1.000
_cell.length_c   1.000
_cell.angle_alpha   90.00
_cell.angle_beta   90.00
_cell.angle_gamma   90.00
#
_symmetry.space_group_name_H-M   'P 1'
#
loop_
_entity.id
_entity.type
_entity.pdbx_description
1 polymer ?
#
loop_
_entity_poly.entity_id
_entity_poly.type
_entity_poly.pdbx_seq_one_letter_code
_entity_poly.pdbx_strand_id
1 'polypeptide(L)'
;APKLLPTFLNGHLWVSKYSEEGYRRVNYYVRELYGDPYVPGNWNTYNTPLGLLVSRLPSSEVAVFAHPTIQFVVDLKWEQFARLDFGLQQGLNLLNLALVTTYMQIGDTYPYASFVLSIIQLFTASLRILLFLYKSGSQFSGGHGHNYRVLGLNLLVPYLLHDIFTIISLFASVLVVFLFSQTYTANPFRWQSALDPNEHVTTAAHDYW
;
A
#
# COMPACT_ATOMS: atom_id res chain seq x y z
N ALA A 1 -12.87 36.35 -1.12
CA ALA A 1 -12.41 37.00 -2.36
C ALA A 1 -11.60 36.01 -3.20
N PRO A 2 -12.22 35.33 -4.19
CA PRO A 2 -11.58 34.28 -5.01
C PRO A 2 -10.60 34.80 -6.06
N LYS A 3 -10.69 36.09 -6.40
CA LYS A 3 -9.88 36.74 -7.44
C LYS A 3 -8.43 37.01 -7.02
N LEU A 4 -8.11 36.87 -5.72
CA LEU A 4 -6.76 37.06 -5.17
C LEU A 4 -5.95 35.76 -5.11
N LEU A 5 -6.57 34.61 -5.36
CA LEU A 5 -5.92 33.30 -5.31
C LEU A 5 -4.81 33.13 -6.37
N PRO A 6 -4.99 33.57 -7.64
CA PRO A 6 -3.92 33.51 -8.63
C PRO A 6 -2.73 34.38 -8.23
N THR A 7 -2.98 35.53 -7.61
CA THR A 7 -1.95 36.45 -7.08
C THR A 7 -1.27 35.91 -5.82
N PHE A 8 -1.99 35.15 -4.98
CA PHE A 8 -1.46 34.46 -3.81
C PHE A 8 -0.57 33.25 -4.19
N LEU A 9 -0.84 32.65 -5.35
CA LEU A 9 -0.10 31.51 -5.89
C LEU A 9 0.96 31.91 -6.94
N ASN A 10 1.08 33.21 -7.28
CA ASN A 10 1.93 33.68 -8.39
C ASN A 10 3.44 33.77 -8.09
N GLY A 11 3.96 32.95 -7.18
CA GLY A 11 5.41 32.73 -7.14
C GLY A 11 6.00 32.53 -5.76
N HIS A 12 6.08 31.26 -5.37
CA HIS A 12 7.18 30.64 -4.60
C HIS A 12 7.56 31.17 -3.22
N LEU A 13 7.01 32.26 -2.71
CA LEU A 13 7.39 32.82 -1.42
C LEU A 13 6.16 33.33 -0.67
N TRP A 14 5.78 32.67 0.42
CA TRP A 14 4.99 33.33 1.46
C TRP A 14 5.93 34.34 2.13
N VAL A 15 5.53 35.60 2.33
CA VAL A 15 6.41 36.62 2.95
C VAL A 15 5.65 37.35 4.08
N SER A 16 6.36 37.70 5.15
CA SER A 16 5.91 38.53 6.27
C SER A 16 5.23 39.82 5.79
N LYS A 17 4.15 40.21 6.47
CA LYS A 17 3.44 41.48 6.24
C LYS A 17 4.35 42.68 6.57
N TYR A 18 5.22 42.55 7.56
CA TYR A 18 6.14 43.59 8.02
C TYR A 18 7.49 43.47 7.31
N SER A 19 8.03 44.62 6.88
CA SER A 19 9.41 44.76 6.40
C SER A 19 10.26 45.36 7.52
N GLU A 20 11.37 44.71 7.85
CA GLU A 20 12.37 45.22 8.79
C GLU A 20 13.63 45.56 7.98
N GLU A 21 14.15 46.77 8.16
CA GLU A 21 15.41 47.24 7.54
C GLU A 21 15.50 47.09 6.01
N GLY A 22 14.36 47.20 5.32
CA GLY A 22 14.29 47.08 3.86
C GLY A 22 14.26 45.64 3.33
N TYR A 23 14.30 44.63 4.20
CA TYR A 23 14.15 43.23 3.86
C TYR A 23 12.78 42.69 4.29
N ARG A 24 12.29 41.67 3.59
CA ARG A 24 10.99 41.05 3.84
C ARG A 24 11.17 39.55 4.07
N ARG A 25 10.77 39.07 5.26
CA ARG A 25 10.99 37.68 5.68
C ARG A 25 10.14 36.69 4.89
N VAL A 26 10.76 35.73 4.22
CA VAL A 26 10.08 34.64 3.51
C VAL A 26 9.65 33.58 4.52
N ASN A 27 8.35 33.31 4.61
CA ASN A 27 7.73 32.35 5.50
C ASN A 27 7.76 30.90 4.94
N TYR A 28 7.53 30.64 3.65
CA TYR A 28 7.62 29.27 3.06
C TYR A 28 7.71 29.26 1.52
N TYR A 29 8.47 28.31 0.96
CA TYR A 29 8.48 28.00 -0.47
C TYR A 29 7.45 26.92 -0.83
N VAL A 30 6.73 27.08 -1.95
CA VAL A 30 5.79 26.05 -2.47
C VAL A 30 6.50 24.70 -2.67
N ARG A 31 7.79 24.74 -3.02
CA ARG A 31 8.67 23.56 -3.14
C ARG A 31 8.83 22.80 -1.82
N GLU A 32 8.96 23.51 -0.72
CA GLU A 32 9.07 22.93 0.61
C GLU A 32 7.72 22.38 1.07
N LEU A 33 6.64 23.10 0.78
CA LEU A 33 5.27 22.67 1.10
C LEU A 33 4.87 21.39 0.34
N TYR A 34 5.27 21.29 -0.93
CA TYR A 34 5.06 20.09 -1.73
C TYR A 34 5.84 18.89 -1.18
N GLY A 35 7.02 19.14 -0.59
CA GLY A 35 7.91 18.11 -0.07
C GLY A 35 8.86 17.58 -1.15
N ASP A 36 9.62 18.48 -1.78
CA ASP A 36 10.63 18.12 -2.78
C ASP A 36 11.67 17.12 -2.20
N PRO A 37 11.84 15.92 -2.82
CA PRO A 37 12.75 14.89 -2.33
C PRO A 37 14.24 15.28 -2.43
N TYR A 38 14.59 16.28 -3.23
CA TYR A 38 15.96 16.78 -3.33
C TYR A 38 16.34 17.71 -2.17
N VAL A 39 15.38 18.12 -1.34
CA VAL A 39 15.62 18.95 -0.16
C VAL A 39 16.05 18.05 1.02
N PRO A 40 17.17 18.36 1.70
CA PRO A 40 17.59 17.64 2.90
C PRO A 40 16.48 17.62 3.95
N GLY A 41 16.09 16.44 4.41
CA GLY A 41 14.99 16.24 5.37
C GLY A 41 13.67 15.72 4.76
N ASN A 42 13.43 15.94 3.47
CA ASN A 42 12.20 15.51 2.77
C ASN A 42 12.33 14.17 2.02
N TRP A 43 13.44 13.46 2.22
CA TRP A 43 13.72 12.16 1.62
C TRP A 43 12.70 11.07 1.96
N ASN A 44 11.92 11.27 3.03
CA ASN A 44 10.82 10.41 3.42
C ASN A 44 9.48 11.16 3.33
N THR A 45 8.48 10.56 2.70
CA THR A 45 7.11 11.07 2.58
C THR A 45 6.54 11.50 3.93
N TYR A 46 6.86 10.81 5.02
CA TYR A 46 6.38 11.11 6.37
C TYR A 46 7.05 12.33 7.02
N ASN A 47 8.21 12.74 6.53
CA ASN A 47 8.92 13.93 7.01
C ASN A 47 8.54 15.20 6.24
N THR A 48 7.78 15.06 5.14
CA THR A 48 7.25 16.22 4.40
C THR A 48 6.20 16.97 5.23
N PRO A 49 5.95 18.27 4.97
CA PRO A 49 4.96 19.03 5.73
C PRO A 49 3.56 18.39 5.76
N LEU A 50 3.12 17.81 4.63
CA LEU A 50 1.86 17.07 4.59
C LEU A 50 1.93 15.77 5.40
N GLY A 51 3.05 15.04 5.34
CA GLY A 51 3.26 13.82 6.13
C GLY A 51 3.25 14.09 7.64
N LEU A 52 3.85 15.21 8.07
CA LEU A 52 3.81 15.66 9.45
C LEU A 52 2.40 16.06 9.89
N LEU A 53 1.64 16.78 9.04
CA LEU A 53 0.24 17.10 9.31
C LEU A 53 -0.62 15.84 9.45
N VAL A 54 -0.42 14.82 8.63
CA VAL A 54 -1.19 13.57 8.74
C VAL A 54 -0.78 12.74 9.97
N SER A 55 0.51 12.71 10.31
CA SER A 55 1.04 11.82 11.36
C SER A 55 1.11 12.42 12.76
N ARG A 56 1.16 13.75 12.90
CA ARG A 56 1.38 14.44 14.18
C ARG A 56 0.21 15.33 14.61
N LEU A 57 -0.73 15.64 13.72
CA LEU A 57 -1.84 16.52 14.06
C LEU A 57 -2.85 15.79 14.96
N PRO A 58 -3.29 16.41 16.07
CA PRO A 58 -4.31 15.80 16.93
C PRO A 58 -5.63 15.58 16.18
N SER A 59 -6.35 14.51 16.52
CA SER A 59 -7.67 14.22 15.94
C SER A 59 -8.71 15.33 16.16
N SER A 60 -8.46 16.25 17.10
CA SER A 60 -9.30 17.43 17.34
C SER A 60 -9.13 18.53 16.29
N GLU A 61 -8.05 18.51 15.50
CA GLU A 61 -7.70 19.60 14.58
C GLU A 61 -7.93 19.25 13.10
N VAL A 62 -8.73 18.22 12.81
CA VAL A 62 -9.00 17.75 11.43
C VAL A 62 -9.53 18.86 10.51
N ALA A 63 -10.16 19.90 11.09
CA ALA A 63 -10.59 21.10 10.36
C ALA A 63 -9.46 21.79 9.57
N VAL A 64 -8.19 21.62 9.97
CA VAL A 64 -7.03 22.15 9.24
C VAL A 64 -6.97 21.60 7.82
N PHE A 65 -7.39 20.35 7.57
CA PHE A 65 -7.41 19.77 6.21
C PHE A 65 -8.42 20.44 5.27
N ALA A 66 -9.37 21.23 5.78
CA ALA A 66 -10.27 22.05 4.97
C ALA A 66 -9.58 23.31 4.42
N HIS A 67 -8.35 23.61 4.85
CA HIS A 67 -7.63 24.77 4.37
C HIS A 67 -7.33 24.64 2.86
N PRO A 68 -7.65 25.65 2.02
CA PRO A 68 -7.54 25.56 0.56
C PRO A 68 -6.14 25.16 0.06
N THR A 69 -5.09 25.60 0.78
CA THR A 69 -3.70 25.25 0.43
C THR A 69 -3.41 23.77 0.64
N ILE A 70 -3.96 23.15 1.68
CA ILE A 70 -3.75 21.72 1.95
C ILE A 70 -4.52 20.90 0.92
N GLN A 71 -5.77 21.28 0.62
CA GLN A 71 -6.56 20.66 -0.44
C GLN A 71 -5.84 20.71 -1.78
N PHE A 72 -5.33 21.87 -2.18
CA PHE A 72 -4.58 22.02 -3.42
C PHE A 72 -3.35 21.09 -3.49
N VAL A 73 -2.56 20.98 -2.42
CA VAL A 73 -1.38 20.10 -2.40
C VAL A 73 -1.78 18.63 -2.45
N VAL A 74 -2.85 18.24 -1.75
CA VAL A 74 -3.39 16.88 -1.78
C VAL A 74 -3.89 16.53 -3.18
N ASP A 75 -4.67 17.40 -3.79
CA ASP A 75 -5.22 17.22 -5.15
C ASP A 75 -4.10 17.09 -6.18
N LEU A 76 -3.09 17.95 -6.08
CA LEU A 76 -1.93 17.91 -6.97
C LEU A 76 -1.18 16.56 -6.87
N LYS A 77 -0.93 16.07 -5.65
CA LYS A 77 -0.28 14.76 -5.43
C LYS A 77 -1.15 13.60 -5.92
N TRP A 78 -2.46 13.70 -5.70
CA TRP A 78 -3.43 12.74 -6.18
C TRP A 78 -3.40 12.62 -7.70
N GLU A 79 -3.43 13.75 -8.40
CA GLU A 79 -3.43 13.80 -9.86
C GLU A 79 -2.12 13.33 -10.49
N GLN A 80 -0.97 13.63 -9.87
CA GLN A 80 0.33 13.32 -10.45
C GLN A 80 0.74 11.85 -10.29
N PHE A 81 0.52 11.24 -9.13
CA PHE A 81 1.02 9.88 -8.88
C PHE A 81 0.10 9.00 -8.05
N ALA A 82 -0.62 9.55 -7.05
CA ALA A 82 -1.33 8.68 -6.13
C ALA A 82 -2.55 8.00 -6.75
N ARG A 83 -3.19 8.58 -7.78
CA ARG A 83 -4.26 7.91 -8.55
C ARG A 83 -3.79 6.61 -9.20
N LEU A 84 -2.65 6.65 -9.87
CA LEU A 84 -2.09 5.47 -10.56
C LEU A 84 -1.62 4.44 -9.53
N ASP A 85 -0.88 4.87 -8.52
CA ASP A 85 -0.38 3.96 -7.47
C ASP A 85 -1.53 3.30 -6.71
N PHE A 86 -2.54 4.06 -6.30
CA PHE A 86 -3.75 3.52 -5.67
C PHE A 86 -4.49 2.57 -6.62
N GLY A 87 -4.67 2.97 -7.89
CA GLY A 87 -5.34 2.15 -8.89
C GLY A 87 -4.64 0.81 -9.13
N LEU A 88 -3.31 0.79 -9.20
CA LEU A 88 -2.53 -0.44 -9.32
C LEU A 88 -2.66 -1.32 -8.07
N GLN A 89 -2.58 -0.74 -6.87
CA GLN A 89 -2.72 -1.50 -5.62
C GLN A 89 -4.12 -2.12 -5.48
N GLN A 90 -5.18 -1.37 -5.79
CA GLN A 90 -6.53 -1.90 -5.75
C GLN A 90 -6.82 -2.87 -6.91
N GLY A 91 -6.23 -2.65 -8.08
CA GLY A 91 -6.30 -3.57 -9.21
C GLY A 91 -5.70 -4.95 -8.87
N LEU A 92 -4.55 -4.98 -8.19
CA LEU A 92 -3.95 -6.23 -7.70
C LEU A 92 -4.81 -6.91 -6.62
N ASN A 93 -5.49 -6.15 -5.76
CA ASN A 93 -6.46 -6.69 -4.79
C ASN A 93 -7.62 -7.37 -5.50
N LEU A 94 -8.20 -6.70 -6.50
CA LEU A 94 -9.31 -7.23 -7.29
C LEU A 94 -8.89 -8.46 -8.09
N LEU A 95 -7.69 -8.45 -8.68
CA LEU A 95 -7.15 -9.62 -9.40
C LEU A 95 -6.99 -10.82 -8.47
N ASN A 96 -6.43 -10.62 -7.27
CA ASN A 96 -6.30 -11.70 -6.29
C ASN A 96 -7.66 -12.25 -5.86
N LEU A 97 -8.65 -11.37 -5.64
CA LEU A 97 -10.01 -11.79 -5.31
C LEU A 97 -10.62 -12.61 -6.45
N ALA A 98 -10.49 -12.15 -7.69
CA ALA A 98 -10.99 -12.85 -8.88
C ALA A 98 -10.33 -14.22 -9.06
N LEU A 99 -9.02 -14.33 -8.80
CA LEU A 99 -8.30 -15.61 -8.84
C LEU A 99 -8.86 -16.59 -7.79
N VAL A 100 -9.06 -16.13 -6.54
CA VAL A 100 -9.64 -16.97 -5.47
C VAL A 100 -10.98 -17.53 -5.88
N THR A 101 -11.88 -16.63 -6.29
CA THR A 101 -13.25 -17.02 -6.62
C THR A 101 -13.28 -17.96 -7.82
N THR A 102 -12.43 -17.70 -8.83
CA THR A 102 -12.40 -18.50 -10.05
C THR A 102 -11.87 -19.90 -9.78
N TYR A 103 -10.72 -20.05 -9.09
CA TYR A 103 -10.16 -21.39 -8.87
C TYR A 103 -11.04 -22.24 -7.96
N MET A 104 -11.75 -21.61 -7.00
CA MET A 104 -12.71 -22.31 -6.14
C MET A 104 -13.95 -22.77 -6.91
N GLN A 105 -14.45 -21.97 -7.87
CA GLN A 105 -15.63 -22.33 -8.66
C GLN A 105 -15.35 -23.44 -9.67
N ILE A 106 -14.19 -23.41 -10.33
CA ILE A 106 -13.87 -24.40 -11.38
C ILE A 106 -13.12 -25.62 -10.86
N GLY A 107 -12.79 -25.66 -9.56
CA GLY A 107 -11.93 -26.66 -8.95
C GLY A 107 -12.36 -28.10 -9.22
N ASP A 108 -13.66 -28.38 -9.11
CA ASP A 108 -14.20 -29.73 -9.32
C ASP A 108 -14.25 -30.15 -10.80
N THR A 109 -14.43 -29.18 -11.71
CA THR A 109 -14.61 -29.47 -13.16
C THR A 109 -13.28 -29.51 -13.90
N TYR A 110 -12.33 -28.64 -13.54
CA TYR A 110 -11.05 -28.47 -14.23
C TYR A 110 -9.89 -28.42 -13.21
N PRO A 111 -9.45 -29.58 -12.69
CA PRO A 111 -8.48 -29.64 -11.59
C PRO A 111 -7.12 -29.05 -11.95
N TYR A 112 -6.62 -29.28 -13.18
CA TYR A 112 -5.35 -28.71 -13.65
C TYR A 112 -5.39 -27.18 -13.75
N ALA A 113 -6.48 -26.63 -14.29
CA ALA A 113 -6.63 -25.19 -14.45
C ALA A 113 -6.75 -24.49 -13.08
N SER A 114 -7.53 -25.07 -12.16
CA SER A 114 -7.65 -24.59 -10.78
C SER A 114 -6.30 -24.61 -10.06
N PHE A 115 -5.52 -25.68 -10.23
CA PHE A 115 -4.17 -25.77 -9.65
C PHE A 115 -3.23 -24.66 -10.16
N VAL A 116 -3.18 -24.43 -11.48
CA VAL A 116 -2.34 -23.36 -12.06
C VAL A 116 -2.76 -21.97 -11.55
N LEU A 117 -4.06 -21.68 -11.52
CA LEU A 117 -4.57 -20.41 -10.98
C LEU A 117 -4.20 -20.23 -9.50
N SER A 118 -4.27 -21.31 -8.72
CA SER A 118 -3.92 -21.30 -7.30
C SER A 118 -2.42 -21.04 -7.07
N ILE A 119 -1.54 -21.57 -7.94
CA ILE A 119 -0.09 -21.29 -7.90
C ILE A 119 0.19 -19.82 -8.23
N ILE A 120 -0.43 -19.29 -9.30
CA ILE A 120 -0.27 -17.88 -9.69
C ILE A 120 -0.66 -16.98 -8.52
N GLN A 121 -1.78 -17.29 -7.87
CA GLN A 121 -2.25 -16.52 -6.74
C GLN A 121 -1.37 -16.67 -5.48
N LEU A 122 -0.81 -17.86 -5.23
CA LEU A 122 0.14 -18.06 -4.15
C LEU A 122 1.41 -17.22 -4.38
N PHE A 123 1.88 -17.17 -5.63
CA PHE A 123 3.03 -16.37 -6.01
C PHE A 123 2.79 -14.87 -5.81
N THR A 124 1.65 -14.34 -6.26
CA THR A 124 1.31 -12.91 -6.06
C THR A 124 1.17 -12.55 -4.58
N ALA A 125 0.54 -13.41 -3.77
CA ALA A 125 0.43 -13.20 -2.33
C ALA A 125 1.79 -13.24 -1.63
N SER A 126 2.65 -14.21 -1.98
CA SER A 126 3.99 -14.35 -1.38
C SER A 126 4.90 -13.18 -1.73
N LEU A 127 4.91 -12.76 -3.00
CA LEU A 127 5.65 -11.58 -3.44
C LEU A 127 5.22 -10.33 -2.66
N ARG A 128 3.92 -10.17 -2.43
CA ARG A 128 3.39 -9.03 -1.68
C ARG A 128 3.80 -9.03 -0.21
N ILE A 129 3.74 -10.19 0.45
CA ILE A 129 4.23 -10.35 1.83
C ILE A 129 5.73 -10.00 1.88
N LEU A 130 6.53 -10.47 0.93
CA LEU A 130 7.96 -10.17 0.86
C LEU A 130 8.22 -8.67 0.68
N LEU A 131 7.50 -8.01 -0.24
CA LEU A 131 7.61 -6.56 -0.45
C LEU A 131 7.20 -5.77 0.80
N PHE A 132 6.17 -6.21 1.52
CA PHE A 132 5.76 -5.61 2.79
C PHE A 132 6.86 -5.76 3.85
N LEU A 133 7.42 -6.97 4.02
CA LEU A 133 8.51 -7.22 4.95
C LEU A 133 9.77 -6.41 4.61
N TYR A 134 10.11 -6.31 3.32
CA TYR A 134 11.24 -5.51 2.84
C TYR A 134 11.04 -4.02 3.16
N LYS A 135 9.87 -3.46 2.84
CA LYS A 135 9.54 -2.04 3.13
C LYS A 135 9.51 -1.78 4.63
N SER A 136 8.92 -2.69 5.41
CA SER A 136 8.89 -2.58 6.87
C SER A 136 10.30 -2.66 7.47
N GLY A 137 11.13 -3.60 7.00
CA GLY A 137 12.51 -3.76 7.45
C GLY A 137 13.38 -2.54 7.15
N SER A 138 13.23 -1.96 5.95
CA SER A 138 13.89 -0.70 5.59
C SER A 138 13.45 0.48 6.47
N GLN A 139 12.16 0.53 6.85
CA GLN A 139 11.68 1.56 7.79
C GLN A 139 12.25 1.36 9.19
N PHE A 140 12.31 0.13 9.69
CA PHE A 140 12.94 -0.19 10.97
C PHE A 140 14.44 0.17 10.98
N SER A 141 15.19 -0.24 9.97
CA SER A 141 16.63 0.04 9.90
C SER A 141 16.94 1.52 9.80
N GLY A 142 16.06 2.30 9.16
CA GLY A 142 16.17 3.75 9.07
C GLY A 142 15.62 4.52 10.27
N GLY A 143 15.06 3.85 11.28
CA GLY A 143 14.43 4.52 12.43
C GLY A 143 13.16 5.30 12.07
N HIS A 144 12.50 4.93 10.98
CA HIS A 144 11.28 5.58 10.48
C HIS A 144 10.05 4.99 11.14
N GLY A 145 9.67 5.57 12.26
CA GLY A 145 8.43 5.19 12.90
C GLY A 145 7.99 6.18 13.95
N HIS A 146 6.81 5.92 14.48
CA HIS A 146 6.33 6.59 15.66
C HIS A 146 6.71 5.78 16.89
N ASN A 147 7.37 6.42 17.87
CA ASN A 147 7.71 5.77 19.13
C ASN A 147 6.49 5.80 20.04
N TYR A 148 5.88 4.63 20.24
CA TYR A 148 4.85 4.44 21.24
C TYR A 148 5.47 3.93 22.54
N ARG A 149 5.07 4.53 23.65
CA ARG A 149 5.47 4.05 24.98
C ARG A 149 4.36 3.17 25.52
N VAL A 150 4.50 1.85 25.37
CA VAL A 150 3.53 0.86 25.85
C VAL A 150 4.17 0.06 26.98
N LEU A 151 3.53 0.04 28.15
CA LEU A 151 4.00 -0.70 29.34
C LEU A 151 5.45 -0.38 29.73
N GLY A 152 5.86 0.89 29.57
CA GLY A 152 7.21 1.35 29.90
C GLY A 152 8.28 1.04 28.85
N LEU A 153 7.96 0.22 27.84
CA LEU A 153 8.82 -0.06 26.68
C LEU A 153 8.56 0.96 25.56
N ASN A 154 9.63 1.48 24.97
CA ASN A 154 9.55 2.32 23.78
C ASN A 154 9.54 1.40 22.55
N LEU A 155 8.38 1.26 21.91
CA LEU A 155 8.19 0.45 20.72
C LEU A 155 8.08 1.37 19.50
N LEU A 156 9.01 1.21 18.56
CA LEU A 156 8.98 1.93 17.29
C LEU A 156 8.00 1.22 16.36
N VAL A 157 6.90 1.89 16.01
CA VAL A 157 5.91 1.39 15.06
C VAL A 157 6.19 2.03 13.69
N PRO A 158 6.49 1.23 12.64
CA PRO A 158 6.67 1.74 11.29
C PRO A 158 5.43 2.45 10.78
N TYR A 159 5.61 3.54 10.03
CA TYR A 159 4.49 4.28 9.45
C TYR A 159 3.62 3.43 8.51
N LEU A 160 4.20 2.39 7.90
CA LEU A 160 3.46 1.44 7.06
C LEU A 160 2.31 0.74 7.82
N LEU A 161 2.44 0.56 9.14
CA LEU A 161 1.40 -0.04 9.99
C LEU A 161 0.29 0.95 10.35
N HIS A 162 0.44 2.24 10.03
CA HIS A 162 -0.67 3.20 10.19
C HIS A 162 -1.65 3.17 9.03
N ASP A 163 -1.27 2.59 7.89
CA ASP A 163 -2.16 2.45 6.74
C ASP A 163 -3.03 1.20 6.85
N ILE A 164 -4.32 1.41 7.09
CA ILE A 164 -5.32 0.36 7.20
C ILE A 164 -5.44 -0.47 5.91
N PHE A 165 -5.25 0.12 4.73
CA PHE A 165 -5.34 -0.60 3.46
C PHE A 165 -4.17 -1.58 3.30
N THR A 166 -2.98 -1.16 3.73
CA THR A 166 -1.81 -2.03 3.75
C THR A 166 -1.99 -3.18 4.74
N ILE A 167 -2.55 -2.93 5.93
CA ILE A 167 -2.86 -3.98 6.91
C ILE A 167 -3.87 -4.97 6.34
N ILE A 168 -5.00 -4.49 5.81
CA ILE A 168 -6.02 -5.35 5.19
C ILE A 168 -5.42 -6.19 4.07
N SER A 169 -4.59 -5.58 3.23
CA SER A 169 -3.91 -6.25 2.12
C SER A 169 -2.96 -7.35 2.61
N LEU A 170 -2.23 -7.12 3.71
CA LEU A 170 -1.35 -8.11 4.32
C LEU A 170 -2.16 -9.30 4.86
N PHE A 171 -3.23 -9.03 5.62
CA PHE A 171 -4.11 -10.08 6.13
C PHE A 171 -4.72 -10.90 5.00
N ALA A 172 -5.18 -10.25 3.93
CA ALA A 172 -5.71 -10.93 2.75
C ALA A 172 -4.65 -11.85 2.11
N SER A 173 -3.40 -11.39 1.96
CA SER A 173 -2.32 -12.23 1.43
C SER A 173 -1.97 -13.42 2.33
N VAL A 174 -1.97 -13.24 3.65
CA VAL A 174 -1.77 -14.35 4.61
C VAL A 174 -2.92 -15.35 4.52
N LEU A 175 -4.16 -14.86 4.43
CA LEU A 175 -5.34 -15.71 4.29
C LEU A 175 -5.29 -16.53 3.00
N VAL A 176 -4.80 -15.96 1.90
CA VAL A 176 -4.58 -16.69 0.64
C VAL A 176 -3.63 -17.86 0.82
N VAL A 177 -2.48 -17.65 1.47
CA VAL A 177 -1.50 -18.72 1.74
C VAL A 177 -2.13 -19.81 2.61
N PHE A 178 -2.90 -19.41 3.62
CA PHE A 178 -3.62 -20.34 4.49
C PHE A 178 -4.67 -21.16 3.71
N LEU A 179 -5.50 -20.50 2.91
CA LEU A 179 -6.52 -21.15 2.08
C LEU A 179 -5.89 -22.13 1.07
N PHE A 180 -4.79 -21.74 0.42
CA PHE A 180 -4.05 -22.64 -0.46
C PHE A 180 -3.55 -23.87 0.30
N SER A 181 -2.95 -23.67 1.48
CA SER A 181 -2.46 -24.77 2.33
C SER A 181 -3.59 -25.74 2.72
N GLN A 182 -4.74 -25.21 3.15
CA GLN A 182 -5.92 -26.03 3.49
C GLN A 182 -6.48 -26.77 2.27
N THR A 183 -6.54 -26.11 1.12
CA THR A 183 -7.02 -26.71 -0.12
C THR A 183 -6.07 -27.82 -0.58
N TYR A 184 -4.77 -27.62 -0.46
CA TYR A 184 -3.78 -28.64 -0.83
C TYR A 184 -3.83 -29.87 0.09
N THR A 185 -4.00 -29.68 1.40
CA THR A 185 -4.04 -30.79 2.37
C THR A 185 -5.36 -31.56 2.36
N ALA A 186 -6.49 -30.86 2.28
CA ALA A 186 -7.81 -31.48 2.20
C ALA A 186 -8.08 -32.11 0.83
N ASN A 187 -7.35 -31.65 -0.20
CA ASN A 187 -7.45 -32.12 -1.59
C ASN A 187 -8.90 -32.22 -2.12
N PRO A 188 -9.77 -31.21 -1.92
CA PRO A 188 -11.16 -31.28 -2.34
C PRO A 188 -11.28 -31.42 -3.87
N PHE A 189 -10.35 -30.80 -4.60
CA PHE A 189 -10.30 -30.75 -6.05
C PHE A 189 -9.47 -31.88 -6.69
N ARG A 190 -9.00 -32.85 -5.90
CA ARG A 190 -8.20 -34.00 -6.38
C ARG A 190 -6.96 -33.59 -7.18
N TRP A 191 -6.30 -32.50 -6.79
CA TRP A 191 -5.08 -32.02 -7.44
C TRP A 191 -3.98 -33.08 -7.48
N GLN A 192 -3.83 -33.87 -6.41
CA GLN A 192 -2.80 -34.91 -6.33
C GLN A 192 -2.99 -36.02 -7.38
N SER A 193 -4.23 -36.46 -7.59
CA SER A 193 -4.55 -37.54 -8.53
C SER A 193 -4.45 -37.03 -9.97
N ALA A 194 -4.90 -35.79 -10.22
CA ALA A 194 -4.67 -35.13 -11.52
C ALA A 194 -3.17 -34.99 -11.85
N LEU A 195 -2.32 -34.71 -10.87
CA LEU A 195 -0.89 -34.49 -11.11
C LEU A 195 -0.04 -35.79 -11.14
N ASP A 196 -0.59 -36.95 -10.79
CA ASP A 196 0.14 -38.23 -10.85
C ASP A 196 0.06 -38.85 -12.26
N PRO A 197 1.17 -38.88 -13.02
CA PRO A 197 1.17 -39.48 -14.35
C PRO A 197 0.93 -41.00 -14.33
N ASN A 198 1.08 -41.66 -13.19
CA ASN A 198 0.95 -43.12 -13.09
C ASN A 198 -0.50 -43.60 -12.98
N GLU A 199 -1.44 -42.73 -12.58
CA GLU A 199 -2.85 -43.07 -12.43
C GLU A 199 -3.54 -43.32 -13.79
N HIS A 200 -3.05 -42.65 -14.85
CA HIS A 200 -3.50 -42.89 -16.22
C HIS A 200 -3.01 -44.23 -16.80
N VAL A 201 -1.90 -44.77 -16.28
CA VAL A 201 -1.34 -46.04 -16.74
C VAL A 201 -2.11 -47.23 -16.13
N THR A 202 -2.53 -47.11 -14.87
CA THR A 202 -3.30 -48.16 -14.18
C THR A 202 -4.74 -48.26 -14.66
N THR A 203 -5.38 -47.13 -15.00
CA THR A 203 -6.73 -47.15 -15.59
C THR A 203 -6.72 -47.71 -17.01
N ALA A 204 -5.77 -47.32 -17.86
CA ALA A 204 -5.63 -47.91 -19.18
C ALA A 204 -5.35 -49.41 -19.11
N ALA A 205 -4.55 -49.89 -18.16
CA ALA A 205 -4.26 -51.31 -18.00
C ALA A 205 -5.48 -52.14 -17.53
N HIS A 206 -6.46 -51.55 -16.87
CA HIS A 206 -7.64 -52.25 -16.38
C HIS A 206 -8.74 -52.45 -17.44
N ASP A 207 -8.75 -51.65 -18.51
CA ASP A 207 -9.74 -51.73 -19.59
C ASP A 207 -9.39 -52.78 -20.67
N TYR A 208 -8.21 -53.42 -20.59
CA TYR A 208 -7.75 -54.43 -21.56
C TYR A 208 -7.80 -55.88 -21.04
N TRP A 209 -8.46 -56.15 -19.91
CA TRP A 209 -8.63 -57.51 -19.37
C TRP A 209 -10.09 -57.82 -19.04
#